data_AF-A0A974YS87-F1
#
_entry.id   AF-A0A974YS87-F1
#
_cell.length_a   1.000
_cell.length_b   1.000
_cell.length_c   1.000
_cell.angle_alpha   90.00
_cell.angle_beta   90.00
_cell.angle_gamma   90.00
#
_symmetry.space_group_name_H-M   'P 1'
#
loop_
_entity.id
_entity.type
_entity.pdbx_description
1 polymer ?
#
loop_
_entity_poly.entity_id
_entity_poly.type
_entity_poly.pdbx_seq_one_letter_code
_entity_poly.pdbx_strand_id
1 'polypeptide(L)'
;MSSREIAELTGKRHDNVIRDIKAMLTDLSFEASDFAGSYIDPTGRELPCFNLPKRETTILVSGYSVTLRARIVDRWMELEEQARSTPITTPALPDFSNPAEAARAWAEQYEHRPSR
;
A
#
# COMPACT_ATOMS: atom_id res chain seq x y z
N MET A 1 3.52 5.57 13.53
CA MET A 1 4.92 5.49 14.01
C MET A 1 5.40 6.91 14.22
N SER A 2 6.02 7.19 15.37
CA SER A 2 6.52 8.53 15.66
C SER A 2 7.82 8.83 14.91
N SER A 3 8.06 10.09 14.56
CA SER A 3 9.33 10.56 13.99
C SER A 3 10.56 10.23 14.85
N ARG A 4 10.37 10.06 16.17
CA ARG A 4 11.42 9.62 17.10
C ARG A 4 11.77 8.15 16.91
N GLU A 5 10.75 7.28 16.90
CA GLU A 5 10.96 5.85 16.62
C GLU A 5 11.59 5.66 15.24
N ILE A 6 11.19 6.44 14.23
CA ILE A 6 11.81 6.42 12.90
C ILE A 6 13.29 6.80 12.99
N ALA A 7 13.64 7.85 13.74
CA ALA A 7 15.03 8.27 13.93
C ALA A 7 15.87 7.17 14.61
N GLU A 8 15.33 6.54 15.65
CA GLU A 8 15.97 5.43 16.38
C GLU A 8 16.19 4.20 15.48
N LEU A 9 15.16 3.78 14.74
CA LEU A 9 15.23 2.60 13.87
C LEU A 9 16.13 2.80 12.63
N THR A 10 16.21 4.03 12.13
CA THR A 10 16.99 4.35 10.92
C THR A 10 18.40 4.86 11.23
N GLY A 11 18.70 5.16 12.49
CA GLY A 11 19.96 5.78 12.92
C GLY A 11 20.14 7.22 12.44
N LYS A 12 19.10 7.86 11.89
CA LYS A 12 19.16 9.26 11.43
C LYS A 12 18.89 10.20 12.61
N ARG A 13 19.48 11.40 12.57
CA ARG A 13 19.15 12.45 13.55
C ARG A 13 17.68 12.86 13.43
N HIS A 14 17.02 13.07 14.56
CA HIS A 14 15.56 13.34 14.63
C HIS A 14 15.14 14.61 13.88
N ASP A 15 15.97 15.66 13.88
CA ASP A 15 15.74 16.89 13.12
C ASP A 15 15.78 16.67 11.60
N ASN A 16 16.69 15.82 11.11
CA ASN A 16 16.71 15.41 9.70
C ASN A 16 15.43 14.65 9.35
N VAL A 17 14.97 13.74 10.23
CA VAL A 17 13.71 13.03 10.02
C VAL A 17 12.53 14.02 9.98
N ILE A 18 12.45 14.99 10.89
CA ILE A 18 11.41 16.04 10.87
C ILE A 18 11.43 16.82 9.56
N ARG A 19 12.61 17.23 9.08
CA ARG A 19 12.77 17.95 7.82
C ARG A 19 12.29 17.10 6.64
N ASP A 20 12.72 15.86 6.58
CA ASP A 20 12.39 14.94 5.49
C ASP A 20 10.89 14.59 5.50
N ILE A 21 10.26 14.48 6.68
CA ILE A 21 8.80 14.37 6.82
C ILE A 21 8.11 15.59 6.24
N LYS A 22 8.51 16.81 6.62
CA LYS A 22 7.88 18.03 6.10
C LYS A 22 7.96 18.12 4.58
N ALA A 23 9.14 17.84 4.00
CA ALA A 23 9.32 17.79 2.55
C ALA A 23 8.40 16.75 1.89
N MET A 24 8.36 15.53 2.44
CA MET A 24 7.47 14.47 1.94
C MET A 24 5.99 14.87 2.03
N LEU A 25 5.55 15.50 3.11
CA LEU A 25 4.15 15.94 3.25
C LEU A 25 3.81 17.03 2.23
N THR A 26 4.71 17.99 2.01
CA THR A 26 4.54 19.00 0.95
C THR A 26 4.41 18.36 -0.44
N ASP A 27 5.27 17.40 -0.77
CA ASP A 27 5.23 16.70 -2.06
C ASP A 27 3.96 15.86 -2.26
N LEU A 28 3.37 15.38 -1.16
CA LEU A 28 2.14 14.59 -1.15
C LEU A 28 0.87 15.43 -0.96
N SER A 29 0.98 16.77 -0.93
CA SER A 29 -0.13 17.70 -0.69
C SER A 29 -0.86 17.46 0.64
N PHE A 30 -0.11 17.12 1.69
CA PHE A 30 -0.59 17.06 3.07
C PHE A 30 -0.12 18.28 3.87
N GLU A 31 -0.93 18.69 4.84
CA GLU A 31 -0.54 19.73 5.78
C GLU A 31 0.27 19.11 6.93
N ALA A 32 1.30 19.83 7.41
CA ALA A 32 2.10 19.34 8.54
C ALA A 32 1.25 19.12 9.81
N SER A 33 0.15 19.86 9.96
CA SER A 33 -0.81 19.69 11.05
C SER A 33 -1.48 18.33 11.07
N ASP A 34 -1.61 17.66 9.92
CA ASP A 34 -2.34 16.39 9.79
C ASP A 34 -1.70 15.27 10.63
N PHE A 35 -0.40 15.39 10.87
CA PHE A 35 0.39 14.40 11.61
C PHE A 35 1.20 15.00 12.75
N ALA A 36 0.94 16.24 13.13
CA ALA A 36 1.66 16.93 14.20
C ALA A 36 1.42 16.24 15.55
N GLY A 37 2.46 16.23 16.39
CA GLY A 37 2.40 15.75 17.76
C GLY A 37 3.51 16.38 18.61
N SER A 38 3.55 15.99 19.88
CA SER A 38 4.60 16.39 20.81
C SER A 38 5.08 15.20 21.64
N TYR A 39 6.24 15.34 22.26
CA TYR A 39 6.78 14.40 23.23
C TYR A 39 7.54 15.13 24.32
N ILE A 40 7.66 14.50 25.48
CA ILE A 40 8.48 15.00 26.59
C ILE A 40 9.89 14.42 26.47
N ASP A 41 10.89 15.28 26.38
CA ASP A 41 12.29 14.87 26.35
C ASP A 41 12.79 14.46 27.75
N PRO A 42 13.98 13.82 27.86
CA PRO A 42 14.54 13.43 29.15
C PRO A 42 14.80 14.60 30.12
N THR A 43 14.81 15.84 29.64
CA THR A 43 14.96 17.05 30.46
C THR A 43 13.62 17.62 30.94
N GLY A 44 12.50 16.98 30.59
CA GLY A 44 11.15 17.39 30.93
C GLY A 44 10.56 18.44 29.99
N ARG A 45 11.21 18.74 28.86
CA ARG A 45 10.73 19.73 27.87
C ARG A 45 9.80 19.07 26.87
N GLU A 46 8.69 19.74 26.56
CA GLU A 46 7.82 19.35 25.46
C GLU A 46 8.41 19.81 24.13
N LEU A 47 8.62 18.86 23.21
CA LEU A 47 9.20 19.09 21.91
C LEU A 47 8.30 18.54 20.80
N PRO A 48 8.27 19.17 19.62
CA PRO A 48 7.43 18.73 18.51
C PRO A 48 7.93 17.41 17.90
N CYS A 49 7.00 16.60 17.42
CA CYS A 49 7.24 15.40 16.63
C CYS A 49 6.12 15.21 15.59
N PHE A 50 6.25 14.17 14.76
CA PHE A 50 5.19 13.72 13.86
C PHE A 50 4.79 12.29 14.17
N ASN A 51 3.51 11.97 13.99
CA ASN A 51 2.93 10.63 14.11
C ASN A 51 2.36 10.19 12.76
N LEU A 52 3.15 9.42 12.00
CA LEU A 52 2.79 9.03 10.65
C LEU A 52 1.97 7.73 10.61
N PRO A 53 0.98 7.61 9.70
CA PRO A 53 0.34 6.34 9.40
C PRO A 53 1.32 5.37 8.71
N LYS A 54 0.88 4.13 8.54
CA LYS A 54 1.70 3.07 7.92
C LYS A 54 2.18 3.45 6.52
N ARG A 55 1.31 4.04 5.69
CA ARG A 55 1.62 4.39 4.30
C ARG A 55 2.75 5.42 4.25
N GLU A 56 2.62 6.53 4.95
CA GLU A 56 3.56 7.65 4.96
C GLU A 56 4.89 7.24 5.62
N THR A 57 4.82 6.44 6.69
CA THR A 57 6.03 5.82 7.29
C THR A 57 6.76 4.96 6.25
N THR A 58 6.04 4.14 5.48
CA THR A 58 6.64 3.27 4.46
C THR A 58 7.26 4.07 3.32
N ILE A 59 6.58 5.13 2.85
CA ILE A 59 7.10 6.05 1.83
C ILE A 59 8.42 6.66 2.31
N LEU A 60 8.43 7.24 3.51
CA LEU A 60 9.62 7.89 4.08
C LEU A 60 10.79 6.91 4.25
N VAL A 61 10.56 5.78 4.92
CA VAL A 61 11.62 4.81 5.27
C VAL A 61 12.16 4.12 4.02
N SER A 62 11.29 3.79 3.06
CA SER A 62 11.75 3.33 1.75
C SER A 62 12.62 4.40 1.10
N GLY A 63 12.25 5.69 1.15
CA GLY A 63 13.07 6.83 0.72
C GLY A 63 14.48 6.92 1.32
N TYR A 64 14.73 6.35 2.50
CA TYR A 64 16.07 6.32 3.10
C TYR A 64 16.95 5.16 2.62
N SER A 65 16.37 4.00 2.31
CA SER A 65 17.13 2.81 1.91
C SER A 65 16.89 2.46 0.44
N VAL A 66 17.89 2.72 -0.41
CA VAL A 66 17.86 2.37 -1.83
C VAL A 66 17.60 0.87 -2.01
N THR A 67 18.25 0.03 -1.19
CA THR A 67 18.07 -1.42 -1.21
C THR A 67 16.62 -1.82 -0.88
N LEU A 68 15.98 -1.15 0.08
CA LEU A 68 14.57 -1.40 0.38
C LEU A 68 13.66 -0.97 -0.78
N ARG A 69 13.93 0.20 -1.40
CA ARG A 69 13.18 0.63 -2.60
C ARG A 69 13.31 -0.34 -3.74
N ALA A 70 14.53 -0.78 -4.05
CA ALA A 70 14.79 -1.75 -5.11
C ALA A 70 13.96 -3.02 -4.90
N ARG A 71 14.02 -3.61 -3.69
CA ARG A 71 13.22 -4.81 -3.36
C ARG A 71 11.71 -4.61 -3.51
N ILE A 72 11.20 -3.43 -3.17
CA ILE A 72 9.78 -3.09 -3.36
C ILE A 72 9.45 -3.01 -4.85
N VAL A 73 10.27 -2.32 -5.63
CA VAL A 73 10.11 -2.16 -7.09
C VAL A 73 10.16 -3.53 -7.79
N ASP A 74 11.19 -4.32 -7.50
CA ASP A 74 11.37 -5.65 -8.09
C ASP A 74 10.17 -6.56 -7.80
N ARG A 75 9.69 -6.56 -6.55
CA ARG A 75 8.53 -7.36 -6.15
C ARG A 75 7.25 -6.93 -6.88
N TRP A 76 7.07 -5.64 -7.11
CA TRP A 76 5.93 -5.14 -7.88
C TRP A 76 6.02 -5.56 -9.36
N MET A 77 7.19 -5.45 -9.98
CA MET A 77 7.41 -5.90 -11.36
C MET A 77 7.15 -7.40 -11.50
N GLU A 78 7.60 -8.21 -10.55
CA GLU A 78 7.29 -9.65 -10.51
C GLU A 78 5.78 -9.93 -10.43
N LEU A 79 5.03 -9.19 -9.60
CA LEU A 79 3.58 -9.35 -9.47
C LEU A 79 2.85 -8.94 -10.74
N GLU A 80 3.29 -7.87 -11.41
CA GLU A 80 2.74 -7.44 -12.70
C GLU A 80 2.99 -8.48 -13.80
N GLU A 81 4.18 -9.08 -13.83
CA GLU A 81 4.50 -10.14 -14.78
C GLU A 81 3.70 -11.41 -14.46
N GLN A 82 3.55 -11.77 -13.19
CA GLN A 82 2.71 -12.88 -12.76
C GLN A 82 1.25 -12.67 -13.17
N ALA A 83 0.70 -11.48 -12.93
CA ALA A 83 -0.66 -11.14 -13.32
C ALA A 83 -0.87 -11.18 -14.85
N ARG A 84 0.16 -10.84 -15.63
CA ARG A 84 0.16 -10.93 -17.10
C ARG A 84 0.29 -12.38 -17.60
N SER A 85 1.03 -13.21 -16.86
CA SER A 85 1.34 -14.59 -17.19
C SER A 85 0.27 -15.58 -16.74
N THR A 86 -0.52 -15.24 -15.71
CA THR A 86 -1.70 -16.02 -15.37
C THR A 86 -2.72 -15.86 -16.49
N PRO A 87 -3.00 -16.90 -17.31
CA PRO A 87 -4.20 -16.88 -18.13
C PRO A 87 -5.35 -16.66 -17.16
N ILE A 88 -6.17 -15.65 -17.43
CA ILE A 88 -7.38 -15.43 -16.66
C ILE A 88 -8.20 -16.72 -16.84
N THR A 89 -8.16 -17.62 -15.86
CA THR A 89 -9.18 -18.64 -15.69
C THR A 89 -10.42 -17.92 -15.19
N THR A 90 -10.93 -16.98 -16.00
CA THR A 90 -12.35 -16.73 -16.00
C THR A 90 -12.92 -18.09 -16.35
N PRO A 91 -13.79 -18.70 -15.53
CA PRO A 91 -14.64 -19.75 -16.08
C PRO A 91 -15.21 -19.14 -17.35
N ALA A 92 -14.95 -19.76 -18.50
CA ALA A 92 -15.39 -19.23 -19.78
C ALA A 92 -16.91 -19.07 -19.66
N LEU A 93 -17.35 -17.84 -19.45
CA LEU A 93 -18.77 -17.55 -19.46
C LEU A 93 -19.20 -17.84 -20.89
N PRO A 94 -20.23 -18.67 -21.10
CA PRO A 94 -20.71 -18.98 -22.43
C PRO A 94 -21.02 -17.67 -23.16
N ASP A 95 -20.81 -17.62 -24.48
CA ASP A 95 -21.11 -16.42 -25.24
C ASP A 95 -22.63 -16.23 -25.30
N PHE A 96 -23.15 -15.38 -24.41
CA PHE A 96 -24.58 -15.05 -24.35
C PHE A 96 -25.08 -14.26 -25.57
N SER A 97 -24.18 -13.76 -26.44
CA SER A 97 -24.56 -13.19 -27.73
C SER A 97 -24.85 -14.27 -28.79
N ASN A 98 -24.39 -15.51 -28.57
CA ASN A 98 -24.69 -16.67 -29.39
C ASN A 98 -25.92 -17.41 -28.83
N PRO A 99 -27.09 -17.40 -29.53
CA PRO A 99 -28.32 -17.98 -28.99
C PRO A 99 -28.23 -19.50 -28.76
N ALA A 100 -27.36 -20.22 -29.48
CA ALA A 100 -27.18 -21.66 -29.30
C ALA A 100 -26.37 -21.99 -28.03
N GLU A 101 -25.37 -21.18 -27.70
CA GLU A 101 -24.55 -21.38 -26.49
C GLU A 101 -25.30 -20.93 -25.24
N ALA A 102 -26.03 -19.81 -25.32
CA ALA A 102 -26.89 -19.34 -24.24
C ALA A 102 -27.94 -20.39 -23.81
N ALA A 103 -28.53 -21.08 -24.79
CA ALA A 103 -29.51 -22.14 -24.53
C ALA A 103 -28.90 -23.35 -23.78
N ARG A 104 -27.67 -23.75 -24.15
CA ARG A 104 -26.97 -24.86 -23.49
C ARG A 104 -26.60 -24.53 -22.05
N ALA A 105 -26.06 -23.33 -21.83
CA ALA A 105 -25.71 -22.85 -20.49
C ALA A 105 -26.91 -22.82 -19.53
N TRP A 106 -28.07 -22.42 -20.04
CA TRP A 106 -29.31 -22.38 -19.26
C TRP A 106 -29.83 -23.79 -18.93
N ALA A 107 -29.73 -24.73 -19.86
CA ALA A 107 -30.11 -26.12 -19.65
C ALA A 107 -29.24 -26.79 -18.56
N GLU A 108 -27.91 -26.64 -18.65
CA GLU A 108 -26.97 -27.15 -17.65
C GLU A 108 -27.27 -26.60 -16.25
N GLN A 109 -27.55 -25.30 -16.14
CA GLN A 109 -27.92 -24.67 -14.87
C GLN A 109 -29.25 -25.21 -14.30
N TYR A 110 -30.23 -25.48 -15.16
CA TYR A 110 -31.52 -26.04 -14.74
C TYR A 110 -31.37 -27.47 -14.23
N GLU A 111 -30.59 -28.29 -14.91
CA GLU A 111 -30.31 -29.69 -14.54
C GLU A 111 -29.52 -29.80 -13.23
N HIS A 112 -28.59 -28.88 -12.98
CA HIS A 112 -27.80 -28.85 -11.75
C HIS A 112 -28.51 -28.19 -10.57
N ARG A 113 -29.72 -27.65 -10.76
CA ARG A 113 -30.49 -27.08 -9.66
C ARG A 113 -31.11 -28.23 -8.85
N PRO A 114 -30.69 -28.44 -7.58
CA PRO A 114 -31.27 -29.52 -6.78
C PRO A 114 -32.77 -29.27 -6.58
N SER A 115 -33.56 -30.31 -6.76
CA SER A 115 -34.98 -30.36 -6.42
C SER A 115 -35.12 -29.94 -4.95
N ARG A 116 -35.88 -28.87 -4.70
CA ARG A 116 -36.23 -28.45 -3.33
C ARG A 116 -37.10 -29.49 -2.64
#